data_AF-A0A414QQ84-F1
#
_entry.id   AF-A0A414QQ84-F1
#
_cell.length_a   1.000
_cell.length_b   1.000
_cell.length_c   1.000
_cell.angle_alpha   90.00
_cell.angle_beta   90.00
_cell.angle_gamma   90.00
#
_symmetry.space_group_name_H-M   'P 1'
#
loop_
_entity.id
_entity.type
_entity.pdbx_description
1 polymer ?
#
loop_
_entity_poly.entity_id
_entity_poly.type
_entity_poly.pdbx_seq_one_letter_code
_entity_poly.pdbx_strand_id
1 'polypeptide(L)'
;GKTMLAKAVAGESNVPFFSMSGSEFVEMFVGMGASKVRDLFGQAKEKAPCIVFIDEIDAIGKKRDGQMGGNDEREQTLNQLLTEMDGFEGNNGVIILAATNRPESLDPALTRPGRFDRRVPVELPDLAGREAILKVHAKKI
;
A
#
# COMPACT_ATOMS: atom_id res chain seq x y z
N GLY A 1 -7.44 -11.35 4.39
CA GLY A 1 -8.20 -10.16 4.83
C GLY A 1 -7.34 -8.94 5.10
N LYS A 2 -6.30 -8.66 4.28
CA LYS A 2 -5.41 -7.51 4.50
C LYS A 2 -6.15 -6.17 4.26
N THR A 3 -6.91 -6.10 3.17
CA THR A 3 -7.80 -4.97 2.85
C THR A 3 -8.86 -4.72 3.93
N MET A 4 -9.44 -5.79 4.49
CA MET A 4 -10.43 -5.69 5.57
C MET A 4 -9.82 -5.16 6.87
N LEU A 5 -8.59 -5.57 7.19
CA LEU A 5 -7.85 -5.04 8.33
C LEU A 5 -7.57 -3.54 8.17
N ALA A 6 -7.12 -3.11 6.99
CA ALA A 6 -6.89 -1.69 6.72
C ALA A 6 -8.17 -0.85 6.86
N LYS A 7 -9.30 -1.34 6.33
CA LYS A 7 -10.62 -0.70 6.50
C LYS A 7 -11.09 -0.66 7.96
N ALA A 8 -10.83 -1.71 8.73
CA ALA A 8 -11.16 -1.73 10.15
C ALA A 8 -10.34 -0.69 10.93
N VAL A 9 -9.03 -0.59 10.66
CA VAL A 9 -8.16 0.43 11.26
C VAL A 9 -8.69 1.84 10.97
N ALA A 10 -9.10 2.10 9.72
CA ALA A 10 -9.70 3.37 9.33
C ALA A 10 -10.97 3.70 10.13
N GLY A 11 -11.87 2.72 10.27
CA GLY A 11 -13.13 2.87 11.00
C GLY A 11 -12.92 3.21 12.48
N GLU A 12 -11.93 2.59 13.13
CA GLU A 12 -11.61 2.85 14.54
C GLU A 12 -10.82 4.14 14.75
N SER A 13 -10.05 4.58 13.75
CA SER A 13 -9.15 5.74 13.89
C SER A 13 -9.85 7.09 13.67
N ASN A 14 -11.07 7.10 13.12
CA ASN A 14 -11.87 8.29 12.82
C ASN A 14 -11.10 9.40 12.04
N VAL A 15 -10.19 8.98 11.16
CA VAL A 15 -9.42 9.86 10.27
C VAL A 15 -9.77 9.56 8.81
N PRO A 16 -9.61 10.52 7.88
CA PRO A 16 -9.74 10.26 6.45
C PRO A 16 -8.92 9.05 6.01
N PHE A 17 -9.52 8.21 5.18
CA PHE A 17 -8.90 7.00 4.64
C PHE A 17 -8.91 7.04 3.12
N PHE A 18 -7.72 7.12 2.54
CA PHE A 18 -7.51 7.02 1.10
C PHE A 18 -7.13 5.57 0.78
N SER A 19 -7.78 4.97 -0.21
CA SER A 19 -7.51 3.60 -0.64
C SER A 19 -7.31 3.57 -2.14
N MET A 20 -6.24 2.91 -2.59
CA MET A 20 -5.94 2.73 -4.01
C MET A 20 -5.32 1.35 -4.24
N SER A 21 -5.64 0.69 -5.35
CA SER A 21 -4.88 -0.50 -5.76
C SER A 21 -3.58 -0.09 -6.44
N GLY A 22 -2.50 -0.82 -6.17
CA GLY A 22 -1.20 -0.67 -6.81
C GLY A 22 -1.30 -0.77 -8.34
N SER A 23 -2.28 -1.52 -8.85
CA SER A 23 -2.54 -1.65 -10.29
C SER A 23 -3.06 -0.35 -10.93
N GLU A 24 -3.72 0.53 -10.16
CA GLU A 24 -4.23 1.81 -10.68
C GLU A 24 -3.12 2.80 -11.03
N PHE A 25 -1.90 2.56 -10.56
CA PHE A 25 -0.72 3.33 -10.92
C PHE A 25 0.00 2.77 -12.17
N VAL A 26 -0.44 1.63 -12.70
CA VAL A 26 0.12 1.05 -13.93
C VAL A 26 -0.72 1.57 -15.10
N GLU A 27 -0.15 2.46 -15.90
CA GLU A 27 -0.82 3.03 -17.06
C GLU A 27 -0.14 2.59 -18.37
N MET A 28 -0.69 3.02 -19.51
CA MET A 28 -0.05 2.87 -20.82
C MET A 28 0.71 4.13 -21.24
N PHE A 29 0.46 5.25 -20.55
CA PHE A 29 1.03 6.55 -20.86
C PHE A 29 2.09 6.91 -19.83
N VAL A 30 3.30 7.11 -20.33
CA VAL A 30 4.48 7.45 -19.53
C VAL A 30 4.19 8.64 -18.61
N GLY A 31 4.49 8.48 -17.33
CA GLY A 31 4.36 9.53 -16.31
C GLY A 31 2.97 9.68 -15.68
N MET A 32 1.92 9.02 -16.19
CA MET A 32 0.60 9.09 -15.55
C MET A 32 0.59 8.41 -14.17
N GLY A 33 1.23 7.25 -14.03
CA GLY A 33 1.40 6.59 -12.74
C GLY A 33 2.09 7.48 -11.71
N ALA A 34 3.21 8.10 -12.10
CA ALA A 34 3.94 9.04 -11.23
C ALA A 34 3.10 10.29 -10.86
N SER A 35 2.30 10.83 -11.78
CA SER A 35 1.39 11.95 -11.47
C SER A 35 0.35 11.54 -10.42
N LYS A 36 -0.29 10.38 -10.59
CA LYS A 36 -1.27 9.87 -9.60
C LYS A 36 -0.67 9.69 -8.22
N VAL A 37 0.59 9.23 -8.13
CA VAL A 37 1.32 9.15 -6.87
C VAL A 37 1.43 10.55 -6.25
N ARG A 38 1.90 11.56 -6.98
CA ARG A 38 1.97 12.94 -6.47
C ARG A 38 0.61 13.45 -6.00
N ASP A 39 -0.43 13.22 -6.78
CA ASP A 39 -1.79 13.68 -6.47
C ASP A 39 -2.35 13.00 -5.21
N LEU A 40 -2.11 11.70 -5.03
CA LEU A 40 -2.48 10.96 -3.83
C LEU A 40 -1.79 11.52 -2.59
N PHE A 41 -0.48 11.73 -2.67
CA PHE A 41 0.31 12.22 -1.54
C PHE A 41 0.06 13.70 -1.24
N GLY A 42 -0.21 14.52 -2.26
CA GLY A 42 -0.67 15.90 -2.08
C GLY A 42 -1.98 15.98 -1.31
N GLN A 43 -2.99 15.20 -1.73
CA GLN A 43 -4.26 15.12 -1.01
C GLN A 43 -4.11 14.58 0.43
N ALA A 44 -3.23 13.61 0.64
CA ALA A 44 -2.97 13.07 1.97
C ALA A 44 -2.34 14.12 2.91
N LYS A 45 -1.40 14.92 2.39
CA LYS A 45 -0.77 16.05 3.11
C LYS A 45 -1.79 17.13 3.47
N GLU A 46 -2.67 17.49 2.53
CA GLU A 46 -3.73 18.49 2.76
C GLU A 46 -4.77 18.03 3.79
N LYS A 47 -5.11 16.73 3.81
CA LYS A 47 -6.13 16.17 4.72
C LYS A 47 -5.55 15.48 5.95
N ALA A 48 -4.31 15.77 6.30
CA ALA A 48 -3.69 15.25 7.52
C ALA A 48 -4.45 15.71 8.78
N PRO A 49 -4.60 14.86 9.81
CA PRO A 49 -4.08 13.49 9.91
C PRO A 49 -4.94 12.50 9.11
N CYS A 50 -4.32 11.57 8.38
CA CYS A 50 -5.03 10.60 7.55
C CYS A 50 -4.26 9.28 7.39
N ILE A 51 -4.96 8.28 6.83
CA ILE A 51 -4.37 6.99 6.45
C ILE A 51 -4.44 6.85 4.93
N VAL A 52 -3.31 6.52 4.32
CA VAL A 52 -3.20 6.13 2.92
C VAL A 52 -2.97 4.63 2.85
N PHE A 53 -3.86 3.90 2.18
CA PHE A 53 -3.75 2.46 1.97
C PHE A 53 -3.54 2.13 0.50
N ILE A 54 -2.45 1.40 0.22
CA ILE A 54 -2.14 0.88 -1.11
C ILE A 54 -2.24 -0.65 -1.09
N ASP A 55 -3.29 -1.20 -1.70
CA ASP A 55 -3.39 -2.65 -1.89
C ASP A 55 -2.53 -3.10 -3.07
N GLU A 56 -2.16 -4.37 -3.15
CA GLU A 56 -1.40 -4.94 -4.27
C GLU A 56 -0.15 -4.12 -4.67
N ILE A 57 0.61 -3.65 -3.67
CA ILE A 57 1.78 -2.79 -3.91
C ILE A 57 2.84 -3.47 -4.82
N ASP A 58 2.83 -4.80 -4.92
CA ASP A 58 3.67 -5.55 -5.86
C ASP A 58 3.33 -5.34 -7.35
N ALA A 59 2.25 -4.63 -7.68
CA ALA A 59 1.98 -4.20 -9.05
C ALA A 59 3.01 -3.18 -9.56
N ILE A 60 3.44 -2.25 -8.69
CA ILE A 60 4.45 -1.22 -9.00
C ILE A 60 5.77 -1.40 -8.25
N GLY A 61 5.76 -2.19 -7.18
CA GLY A 61 6.89 -2.34 -6.26
C GLY A 61 7.81 -3.53 -6.53
N LYS A 62 7.73 -4.19 -7.69
CA LYS A 62 8.56 -5.38 -7.99
C LYS A 62 10.02 -5.02 -8.22
N LYS A 63 10.92 -5.90 -7.78
CA LYS A 63 12.34 -5.86 -8.13
C LYS A 63 12.53 -5.91 -9.64
N ARG A 64 13.60 -5.25 -10.10
CA ARG A 64 14.06 -5.32 -11.49
C ARG A 64 14.43 -6.76 -11.87
N ASP A 65 13.56 -7.43 -12.60
CA ASP A 65 13.97 -8.58 -13.42
C ASP A 65 14.50 -8.01 -14.73
N GLY A 66 15.73 -8.39 -15.11
CA GLY A 66 16.55 -7.76 -16.17
C GLY A 66 16.03 -7.82 -17.61
N GLN A 67 14.72 -7.75 -17.84
CA GLN A 67 14.13 -7.57 -19.17
C GLN A 67 14.18 -6.10 -19.60
N MET A 68 15.10 -5.79 -20.49
CA MET A 68 15.12 -4.54 -21.25
C MET A 68 13.84 -4.46 -22.12
N GLY A 69 12.98 -3.48 -21.87
CA GLY A 69 11.98 -3.07 -22.88
C GLY A 69 10.58 -2.66 -22.42
N GLY A 70 10.23 -2.70 -21.13
CA GLY A 70 8.86 -2.34 -20.70
C GLY A 70 8.69 -1.93 -19.24
N ASN A 71 9.79 -1.67 -18.53
CA ASN A 71 9.78 -1.40 -17.08
C ASN A 71 9.88 0.08 -16.72
N ASP A 72 10.13 0.97 -17.68
CA ASP A 72 10.49 2.38 -17.41
C ASP A 72 9.36 3.14 -16.68
N GLU A 73 8.10 2.91 -17.04
CA GLU A 73 6.97 3.61 -16.41
C GLU A 73 6.71 3.12 -14.98
N ARG A 74 6.75 1.80 -14.77
CA ARG A 74 6.59 1.22 -13.43
C ARG A 74 7.72 1.66 -12.52
N GLU A 75 8.94 1.69 -13.05
CA GLU A 75 10.12 2.17 -12.34
C GLU A 75 10.01 3.65 -12.01
N GLN A 76 9.57 4.50 -12.95
CA GLN A 76 9.33 5.91 -12.69
C GLN A 76 8.29 6.11 -11.58
N THR A 77 7.22 5.34 -11.62
CA THR A 77 6.13 5.37 -10.62
C THR A 77 6.62 4.91 -9.25
N LEU A 78 7.40 3.83 -9.19
CA LEU A 78 8.05 3.36 -7.98
C LEU A 78 8.99 4.42 -7.40
N ASN A 79 9.85 5.00 -8.23
CA ASN A 79 10.78 6.05 -7.80
C ASN A 79 10.03 7.26 -7.25
N GLN A 80 8.94 7.67 -7.89
CA GLN A 80 8.10 8.76 -7.38
C GLN A 80 7.47 8.41 -6.03
N LEU A 81 6.99 7.16 -5.84
CA LEU A 81 6.48 6.71 -4.56
C LEU A 81 7.55 6.79 -3.47
N LEU A 82 8.77 6.34 -3.76
CA LEU A 82 9.90 6.44 -2.83
C LEU A 82 10.22 7.89 -2.47
N THR A 83 10.21 8.80 -3.45
CA THR A 83 10.42 10.24 -3.21
C THR A 83 9.33 10.85 -2.33
N GLU A 84 8.06 10.51 -2.56
CA GLU A 84 6.97 11.01 -1.70
C GLU A 84 7.07 10.48 -0.27
N MET A 85 7.45 9.20 -0.09
CA MET A 85 7.66 8.60 1.22
C MET A 85 8.82 9.25 1.98
N ASP A 86 9.94 9.50 1.30
CA ASP A 86 11.10 10.18 1.89
C ASP A 86 10.78 11.65 2.23
N GLY A 87 9.87 12.28 1.49
CA GLY A 87 9.42 13.66 1.69
C GLY A 87 8.56 13.88 2.94
N PHE A 88 8.20 12.83 3.69
CA PHE A 88 7.60 12.96 5.04
C PHE A 88 8.69 13.14 6.10
N GLU A 89 9.50 14.19 5.97
CA GLU A 89 10.38 14.60 7.06
C GLU A 89 9.52 15.28 8.13
N GLY A 90 9.36 14.61 9.27
CA GLY A 90 8.50 15.06 10.36
C GLY A 90 7.12 14.40 10.34
N ASN A 91 6.60 14.11 11.53
CA ASN A 91 5.34 13.39 11.74
C ASN A 91 4.14 14.25 11.30
N ASN A 92 3.94 14.41 9.99
CA ASN A 92 2.88 15.21 9.39
C ASN A 92 1.48 14.60 9.57
N GLY A 93 1.32 13.58 10.43
CA GLY A 93 0.04 12.93 10.72
C GLY A 93 -0.46 12.01 9.60
N VAL A 94 0.35 11.72 8.58
CA VAL A 94 0.00 10.79 7.50
C VAL A 94 0.61 9.42 7.78
N ILE A 95 -0.25 8.40 7.86
CA ILE A 95 0.17 7.00 8.03
C ILE A 95 -0.04 6.27 6.70
N ILE A 96 1.02 5.62 6.21
CA ILE A 96 0.96 4.84 4.97
C ILE A 96 0.89 3.35 5.33
N LEU A 97 -0.14 2.68 4.85
CA LEU A 97 -0.33 1.24 4.92
C LEU A 97 -0.24 0.66 3.52
N ALA A 98 0.42 -0.49 3.37
CA ALA A 98 0.45 -1.22 2.11
C ALA A 98 0.21 -2.71 2.32
N ALA A 99 -0.40 -3.36 1.33
CA ALA A 99 -0.63 -4.79 1.33
C ALA A 99 -0.05 -5.44 0.07
N THR A 100 0.54 -6.62 0.25
CA THR A 100 0.99 -7.49 -0.84
C THR A 100 0.81 -8.95 -0.46
N ASN A 101 0.69 -9.80 -1.47
CA ASN A 101 0.76 -11.26 -1.33
C ASN A 101 2.12 -11.83 -1.75
N ARG A 102 3.03 -10.99 -2.28
CA ARG A 102 4.36 -11.38 -2.79
C ARG A 102 5.48 -10.54 -2.17
N PRO A 103 5.62 -10.51 -0.83
CA PRO A 103 6.61 -9.67 -0.13
C PRO A 103 8.05 -9.93 -0.59
N GLU A 104 8.38 -11.15 -1.02
CA GLU A 104 9.69 -11.54 -1.55
C GLU A 104 10.07 -10.86 -2.87
N SER A 105 9.06 -10.50 -3.67
CA SER A 105 9.21 -9.85 -4.97
C SER A 105 9.38 -8.33 -4.86
N LEU A 106 9.14 -7.75 -3.68
CA LEU A 106 9.18 -6.30 -3.49
C LEU A 106 10.61 -5.75 -3.52
N ASP A 107 10.77 -4.59 -4.15
CA ASP A 107 12.01 -3.82 -4.15
C ASP A 107 12.45 -3.54 -2.70
N PRO A 108 13.69 -3.90 -2.30
CA PRO A 108 14.15 -3.69 -0.93
C PRO A 108 14.10 -2.22 -0.51
N ALA A 109 14.19 -1.29 -1.46
CA ALA A 109 14.10 0.14 -1.23
C ALA A 109 12.78 0.53 -0.56
N LEU A 110 11.65 -0.13 -0.87
CA LEU A 110 10.36 0.15 -0.23
C LEU A 110 10.35 -0.13 1.27
N THR A 111 11.20 -1.05 1.73
CA THR A 111 11.19 -1.56 3.10
C THR A 111 12.35 -1.06 3.96
N ARG A 112 13.08 -0.05 3.49
CA ARG A 112 14.16 0.59 4.25
C ARG A 112 13.57 1.43 5.40
N PRO A 113 14.33 1.67 6.48
CA PRO A 113 13.93 2.58 7.55
C PRO A 113 13.49 3.94 6.99
N GLY A 114 12.39 4.48 7.53
CA GLY A 114 11.76 5.71 7.04
C GLY A 114 10.71 5.52 5.95
N ARG A 115 10.53 4.29 5.43
CA ARG A 115 9.49 3.94 4.45
C ARG A 115 8.53 2.90 5.05
N PHE A 116 8.38 1.71 4.46
CA PHE A 116 7.67 0.59 5.11
C PHE A 116 8.59 -0.10 6.13
N ASP A 117 8.82 0.59 7.24
CA ASP A 117 9.67 0.15 8.34
C ASP A 117 9.03 -0.97 9.19
N ARG A 118 7.70 -0.95 9.34
CA ARG A 118 6.93 -1.98 10.06
C ARG A 118 6.34 -3.00 9.10
N ARG A 119 6.56 -4.28 9.42
CA ARG A 119 6.00 -5.42 8.69
C ARG A 119 5.10 -6.24 9.60
N VAL A 120 3.85 -6.43 9.18
CA VAL A 120 2.87 -7.23 9.92
C VAL A 120 2.50 -8.45 9.08
N PRO A 121 3.06 -9.65 9.38
CA PRO A 121 2.65 -10.86 8.70
C PRO A 121 1.20 -11.18 9.03
N VAL A 122 0.43 -11.58 8.02
CA VAL A 122 -0.95 -12.07 8.19
C VAL A 122 -0.96 -13.51 7.71
N GLU A 123 -0.89 -14.42 8.68
CA GLU A 123 -0.83 -15.87 8.45
C GLU A 123 -2.22 -16.45 8.21
N LEU A 124 -2.24 -17.72 7.78
CA LEU A 124 -3.49 -18.47 7.67
C LEU A 124 -4.07 -18.70 9.07
N PRO A 125 -5.39 -18.62 9.24
CA PRO A 125 -6.01 -18.88 10.54
C PRO A 125 -5.81 -20.33 10.95
N ASP A 126 -5.55 -20.52 12.24
CA ASP A 126 -5.55 -21.81 12.91
C ASP A 126 -6.98 -22.35 13.09
N LEU A 127 -7.14 -23.48 13.77
CA LEU A 127 -8.45 -24.10 13.97
C LEU A 127 -9.42 -23.16 14.70
N ALA A 128 -8.97 -22.53 15.79
CA ALA A 128 -9.77 -21.60 16.57
C ALA A 128 -10.15 -20.35 15.75
N GLY A 129 -9.20 -19.79 14.99
CA GLY A 129 -9.43 -18.67 14.09
C GLY A 129 -10.43 -19.01 12.99
N ARG A 130 -10.35 -20.21 12.39
CA ARG A 130 -11.32 -20.69 11.39
C ARG A 130 -12.71 -20.81 11.97
N GLU A 131 -12.84 -21.38 13.17
CA GLU A 131 -14.13 -21.48 13.87
C GLU A 131 -14.72 -20.09 14.15
N ALA A 132 -13.89 -19.14 14.60
CA ALA A 132 -14.32 -17.77 14.84
C ALA A 132 -14.79 -17.07 13.55
N ILE A 133 -14.04 -17.22 12.44
CA ILE A 133 -14.41 -16.69 11.13
C ILE A 133 -15.76 -17.27 10.69
N LEU A 134 -15.94 -18.59 10.79
CA LEU A 134 -17.19 -19.26 10.44
C LEU A 134 -18.36 -18.73 11.28
N LYS A 135 -18.20 -18.59 12.60
CA LYS A 135 -19.23 -18.03 13.49
C LYS A 135 -19.66 -16.63 13.06
N VAL A 136 -18.72 -15.76 12.67
CA VAL A 136 -19.03 -14.39 12.22
C VAL A 136 -19.85 -14.40 10.93
N HIS A 137 -19.49 -15.24 9.96
CA HIS A 137 -20.21 -15.31 8.68
C HIS A 137 -21.53 -16.08 8.76
N ALA A 138 -21.63 -17.08 9.63
CA ALA A 138 -22.84 -17.86 9.86
C ALA A 138 -23.93 -17.10 10.62
N LYS A 139 -23.61 -16.04 11.37
CA LYS A 139 -24.60 -15.19 12.07
C LYS A 139 -25.65 -14.55 11.15
N LYS A 140 -25.41 -14.50 9.84
CA LYS A 140 -26.32 -13.92 8.84
C LYS A 140 -27.23 -14.96 8.19
N ILE A 141 -27.12 -16.23 8.57
CA ILE A 141 -27.92 -17.36 8.13
C ILE A 141 -28.80 -17.76 9.31
#